data_AF-A0AA40WEL4-F1
#
_entry.id   AF-A0AA40WEL4-F1
#
_cell.length_a   1.000
_cell.length_b   1.000
_cell.length_c   1.000
_cell.angle_alpha   90.00
_cell.angle_beta   90.00
_cell.angle_gamma   90.00
#
_symmetry.space_group_name_H-M   'P 1'
#
loop_
_entity.id
_entity.type
_entity.pdbx_description
1 polymer ?
#
loop_
_entity_poly.entity_id
_entity_poly.type
_entity_poly.pdbx_seq_one_letter_code
_entity_poly.pdbx_strand_id
1 'polypeptide(L)' 'MGKVRHSPKEGYFGEFGGRYSPEILHDALAELETTYKKLKKNKHFKKELEYYRKNYIGRPSPLTYAERLTKVW' A
#
# COMPACT_ATOMS: atom_id res chain seq x y z
N MET A 1 -3.27 5.30 -34.35
CA MET A 1 -2.27 4.70 -33.43
C MET A 1 -3.00 3.91 -32.35
N GLY A 2 -2.65 2.64 -32.11
CA GLY A 2 -3.28 1.81 -31.08
C GLY A 2 -2.88 2.24 -29.66
N LYS A 3 -3.80 2.21 -28.70
CA LYS A 3 -3.51 2.51 -27.29
C LYS A 3 -2.50 1.50 -26.74
N VAL A 4 -1.39 1.97 -26.19
CA VAL A 4 -0.45 1.13 -25.43
C VAL A 4 -1.19 0.58 -24.21
N ARG A 5 -1.19 -0.74 -24.03
CA ARG A 5 -1.79 -1.38 -22.86
C ARG A 5 -0.74 -1.50 -21.77
N HIS A 6 -0.86 -0.71 -20.73
CA HIS A 6 -0.01 -0.82 -19.55
C HIS A 6 -0.40 -2.03 -18.67
N SER A 7 0.59 -2.69 -18.08
CA SER A 7 0.37 -3.90 -17.27
C SER A 7 0.32 -3.59 -15.76
N PRO A 8 -0.61 -4.18 -14.99
CA PRO A 8 -0.58 -4.10 -13.53
C PRO A 8 0.69 -4.64 -12.90
N LYS A 9 1.40 -5.56 -13.58
CA LYS A 9 2.69 -6.08 -13.10
C LYS A 9 3.80 -5.01 -13.10
N GLU A 10 3.65 -3.98 -13.92
CA GLU A 10 4.58 -2.85 -14.05
C GLU A 10 4.18 -1.69 -13.11
N GLY A 11 3.21 -1.89 -12.22
CA GLY A 11 2.73 -0.88 -11.27
C GLY A 11 1.67 0.07 -11.83
N TYR A 12 1.07 -0.25 -12.98
CA TYR A 12 -0.01 0.55 -13.55
C TYR A 12 -1.41 0.12 -13.08
N PHE A 13 -2.28 1.10 -12.90
CA PHE A 13 -3.71 0.94 -12.63
C PHE A 13 -4.49 1.64 -13.75
N GLY A 14 -4.72 0.92 -14.86
CA GLY A 14 -5.21 1.52 -16.09
C GLY A 14 -4.09 2.34 -16.76
N GLU A 15 -4.37 3.59 -17.09
CA GLU A 15 -3.38 4.53 -17.66
C GLU A 15 -2.51 5.24 -16.61
N PHE A 16 -2.81 5.06 -15.33
CA PHE A 16 -2.13 5.75 -14.23
C PHE A 16 -1.15 4.83 -13.50
N GLY A 17 -0.16 5.41 -12.82
CA GLY A 17 0.84 4.66 -12.05
C GLY A 17 2.12 4.43 -12.84
N GLY A 18 2.70 3.24 -12.71
CA GLY A 18 4.04 2.94 -13.23
C GLY A 18 5.15 3.46 -12.33
N ARG A 19 6.37 3.54 -12.87
CA ARG A 19 7.57 4.00 -12.15
C ARG A 19 8.29 5.05 -13.00
N TYR A 20 8.00 6.31 -12.72
CA TYR A 20 8.68 7.47 -13.33
C TYR A 20 9.71 8.02 -12.36
N SER A 21 10.86 7.34 -12.26
CA SER A 21 11.97 7.71 -11.36
C SER A 21 13.27 7.84 -12.15
N PRO A 22 14.27 8.56 -11.64
CA PRO A 22 15.63 8.50 -12.17
C PRO A 22 16.17 7.07 -12.23
N GLU A 23 16.97 6.76 -13.25
CA GLU A 23 17.55 5.43 -13.48
C GLU A 23 18.36 4.93 -12.27
N ILE A 24 19.07 5.84 -11.60
CA ILE A 24 19.85 5.56 -10.39
C ILE A 24 19.02 4.98 -9.23
N LEU A 25 17.69 5.10 -9.26
CA LEU A 25 16.80 4.54 -8.24
C LEU A 25 16.21 3.18 -8.63
N HIS A 26 16.43 2.70 -9.87
CA HIS A 26 15.77 1.50 -10.36
C HIS A 26 16.09 0.27 -9.51
N ASP A 27 17.35 0.06 -9.17
CA ASP A 27 17.80 -1.09 -8.39
C ASP A 27 17.24 -1.05 -6.96
N ALA A 28 17.31 0.10 -6.29
CA ALA A 28 16.77 0.27 -4.94
C ALA A 28 15.24 0.03 -4.90
N LEU A 29 14.51 0.49 -5.92
CA LEU A 29 13.08 0.25 -6.02
C LEU A 29 12.73 -1.21 -6.33
N ALA A 30 13.55 -1.89 -7.14
CA ALA A 30 13.39 -3.31 -7.43
C ALA A 30 13.67 -4.19 -6.18
N GLU A 31 14.69 -3.84 -5.40
CA GLU A 31 14.99 -4.49 -4.13
C GLU A 31 13.86 -4.30 -3.12
N LEU A 32 13.36 -3.06 -2.97
CA LEU A 32 12.23 -2.75 -2.10
C LEU A 32 10.99 -3.57 -2.46
N GLU A 33 10.65 -3.64 -3.75
CA GLU A 33 9.51 -4.38 -4.24
C GLU A 33 9.63 -5.90 -3.95
N THR A 34 10.81 -6.46 -4.21
CA THR A 34 11.11 -7.88 -3.95
C THR A 34 11.02 -8.20 -2.46
N THR A 35 11.62 -7.36 -1.63
CA THR A 35 11.60 -7.48 -0.17
C THR A 35 10.18 -7.36 0.38
N TYR A 36 9.41 -6.38 -0.08
CA TYR A 36 8.00 -6.23 0.29
C TYR A 36 7.17 -7.46 -0.11
N LYS A 37 7.34 -7.97 -1.35
CA LYS A 37 6.62 -9.18 -1.83
C LYS A 37 6.90 -10.41 -0.98
N LYS A 38 8.12 -10.53 -0.42
CA LYS A 38 8.51 -11.57 0.54
C LYS A 38 7.89 -11.32 1.92
N LEU A 39 8.10 -10.15 2.50
CA LEU A 39 7.67 -9.82 3.87
C LEU A 39 6.14 -9.77 4.01
N LYS A 40 5.41 -9.31 2.99
CA LYS A 40 3.93 -9.30 3.01
C LYS A 40 3.31 -10.69 3.15
N LYS A 41 4.06 -11.76 2.88
CA LYS A 41 3.64 -13.16 3.07
C LYS A 41 4.24 -13.80 4.32
N ASN A 42 5.22 -13.15 4.95
CA ASN A 42 5.92 -13.66 6.13
C ASN A 42 5.02 -13.55 7.38
N LYS A 43 4.78 -14.68 8.06
CA LYS A 43 3.94 -14.74 9.27
C LYS A 43 4.54 -14.01 10.46
N HIS A 44 5.86 -14.06 10.64
CA HIS A 44 6.57 -13.37 11.72
C HIS A 44 6.44 -11.86 11.57
N PHE A 45 6.73 -11.34 10.37
CA PHE A 45 6.62 -9.91 10.07
C PHE A 45 5.19 -9.39 10.30
N LYS A 46 4.17 -10.15 9.88
CA LYS A 46 2.76 -9.79 10.15
C LYS A 46 2.44 -9.75 11.64
N LYS A 47 2.93 -10.72 12.42
CA LYS A 47 2.69 -10.80 13.87
C LYS A 47 3.32 -9.61 14.59
N GLU A 48 4.54 -9.24 14.21
CA GLU A 48 5.25 -8.09 14.74
C GLU A 48 4.56 -6.76 14.37
N LEU A 49 4.18 -6.60 13.09
CA LEU A 49 3.42 -5.42 12.65
C LEU A 49 2.10 -5.28 13.42
N GLU A 50 1.40 -6.39 13.66
CA GLU A 50 0.15 -6.39 14.42
C GLU A 50 0.36 -6.07 15.90
N TYR A 51 1.47 -6.55 16.48
CA TYR A 51 1.87 -6.16 17.83
C TYR A 51 2.03 -4.64 17.94
N TYR A 52 2.75 -4.00 17.03
CA TYR A 52 2.92 -2.55 17.06
C TYR A 52 1.63 -1.79 16.77
N ARG A 53 0.80 -2.29 15.85
CA ARG A 53 -0.53 -1.72 15.60
C ARG A 53 -1.36 -1.68 16.87
N LYS A 54 -1.43 -2.77 17.61
CA LYS A 54 -2.24 -2.88 18.83
C LYS A 54 -1.62 -2.12 20.00
N ASN A 55 -0.34 -2.37 20.29
CA ASN A 55 0.25 -1.98 21.57
C ASN A 55 1.02 -0.65 21.53
N TYR A 56 1.30 -0.12 20.34
CA TYR A 56 2.02 1.14 20.17
C TYR A 56 1.17 2.20 19.45
N ILE A 57 0.57 1.85 18.31
CA ILE A 57 -0.25 2.77 17.50
C ILE A 57 -1.68 2.91 18.05
N GLY A 58 -2.18 1.93 18.81
CA GLY A 58 -3.51 1.97 19.44
C GLY A 58 -4.67 1.50 18.53
N ARG A 59 -4.41 0.58 17.61
CA ARG A 59 -5.44 -0.04 16.75
C ARG A 59 -6.23 -1.13 17.50
N PRO A 60 -7.50 -1.38 17.12
CA PRO A 60 -8.27 -0.69 16.09
C PRO A 60 -8.76 0.69 16.55
N SER A 61 -8.82 1.66 15.63
CA SER A 61 -9.51 2.92 15.86
C SER A 61 -11.01 2.69 16.02
N PRO A 62 -11.69 3.41 16.92
CA PRO A 62 -13.14 3.33 17.03
C PRO A 62 -13.81 3.82 15.75
N LEU A 63 -14.90 3.17 15.36
CA LEU A 63 -15.79 3.63 14.31
C LEU A 63 -17.01 4.28 14.97
N THR A 64 -17.00 5.60 15.09
CA THR A 64 -18.03 6.36 15.80
C THR A 64 -19.15 6.79 14.86
N TYR A 65 -20.40 6.51 15.25
CA TYR A 65 -21.57 7.01 14.54
C TYR A 65 -21.77 8.51 14.81
N ALA A 66 -21.77 9.32 13.75
CA ALA A 66 -21.83 10.78 13.83
C ALA A 66 -23.28 11.29 13.79
N GLU A 67 -24.07 10.98 14.82
CA GLU A 67 -25.52 11.24 14.86
C GLU A 67 -25.92 12.67 14.49
N ARG A 68 -25.21 13.68 15.00
CA ARG A 68 -25.50 15.09 14.70
C ARG A 68 -25.25 15.45 13.23
N LEU A 69 -24.19 14.90 12.64
CA LEU A 69 -23.88 15.12 11.22
C LEU A 69 -24.94 14.46 10.34
N THR A 70 -25.34 13.23 10.67
CA THR A 70 -26.41 12.49 9.96
C THR A 70 -27.74 13.23 9.98
N LYS A 71 -28.06 13.97 11.05
CA LYS A 71 -29.32 14.74 11.17
C LYS A 71 -29.33 16.02 10.32
N VAL A 72 -28.18 16.53 9.90
CA VAL A 72 -28.04 17.83 9.21
C VAL A 72 -27.83 17.67 7.70
N TRP A 73 -27.32 16.52 7.26
CA TRP A 73 -27.19 16.15 5.85
C TRP A 73 -28.49 15.55 5.31
#